data_AF-A0A2N3AIN2-F1
#
_entry.id   AF-A0A2N3AIN2-F1
#
_cell.length_a   1.000
_cell.length_b   1.000
_cell.length_c   1.000
_cell.angle_alpha   90.00
_cell.angle_beta   90.00
_cell.angle_gamma   90.00
#
_symmetry.space_group_name_H-M   'P 1'
#
loop_
_entity.id
_entity.type
_entity.pdbx_description
1 polymer ?
#
loop_
_entity_poly.entity_id
_entity_poly.type
_entity_poly.pdbx_seq_one_letter_code
_entity_poly.pdbx_strand_id
1 'polypeptide(L)' 'MKIAISTDVGFVSAHFGRCPSFTIAEIEEEKILKIEEINNPG' A
#
# COMPACT_ATOMS: atom_id res chain seq x y z
N MET A 1 -4.83 -6.57 11.04
CA MET A 1 -4.57 -5.13 10.83
C MET A 1 -4.39 -4.84 9.35
N LYS A 2 -4.71 -3.63 8.88
CA LYS A 2 -4.45 -3.21 7.49
C LYS A 2 -3.40 -2.10 7.47
N ILE A 3 -2.45 -2.21 6.55
CA ILE A 3 -1.36 -1.25 6.36
C ILE A 3 -1.44 -0.72 4.94
N ALA A 4 -1.45 0.60 4.80
CA ALA A 4 -1.33 1.28 3.51
C ALA A 4 0.10 1.76 3.31
N ILE A 5 0.73 1.37 2.22
CA ILE A 5 2.06 1.78 1.80
C ILE A 5 1.90 2.66 0.57
N SER A 6 2.46 3.86 0.59
CA SER A 6 2.48 4.72 -0.59
C SER A 6 3.45 4.14 -1.61
N THR A 7 2.98 3.86 -2.82
CA THR A 7 3.72 3.10 -3.83
C THR A 7 3.82 3.88 -5.13
N ASP A 8 5.00 3.82 -5.74
CA ASP A 8 5.30 4.33 -7.08
C ASP A 8 6.01 3.24 -7.88
N VAL A 9 5.28 2.62 -8.82
CA VAL A 9 5.75 1.51 -9.68
C VAL A 9 6.47 0.40 -8.88
N GLY A 10 5.85 -0.08 -7.81
CA GLY A 10 6.37 -1.16 -6.96
C GLY A 10 7.47 -0.74 -5.96
N PHE A 11 7.84 0.54 -5.91
CA PHE A 11 8.74 1.09 -4.90
C PHE A 11 7.98 1.95 -3.89
N VAL A 12 8.53 2.15 -2.70
CA VAL A 12 7.95 3.09 -1.73
C VAL A 12 8.05 4.51 -2.30
N SER A 13 6.91 5.17 -2.44
CA SER A 13 6.83 6.55 -2.84
C SER A 13 7.34 7.48 -1.73
N ALA A 14 8.01 8.57 -2.12
CA ALA A 14 8.54 9.57 -1.19
C ALA A 14 7.46 10.38 -0.45
N HIS A 15 6.25 10.45 -1.00
CA HIS A 15 5.17 11.26 -0.46
C HIS A 15 3.87 10.46 -0.37
N PHE A 16 3.37 10.28 0.86
CA PHE A 16 2.17 9.48 1.09
C PHE A 16 0.94 10.00 0.33
N GLY A 17 0.68 11.31 0.37
CA GLY A 17 -0.52 11.89 -0.27
C GLY A 17 -0.39 12.16 -1.77
N ARG A 18 0.77 11.88 -2.40
CA ARG A 18 1.02 12.17 -3.84
C ARG A 18 1.51 10.95 -4.60
N CYS A 19 1.45 9.77 -3.99
CA CYS A 19 1.81 8.54 -4.68
C CYS A 19 0.75 8.20 -5.75
N PRO A 20 1.14 7.54 -6.84
CA PRO A 20 0.18 7.10 -7.86
C PRO A 20 -0.75 5.99 -7.36
N SER A 21 -0.28 5.15 -6.44
CA SER A 21 -1.06 4.03 -5.87
C SER A 21 -0.70 3.78 -4.41
N PHE A 22 -1.56 3.01 -3.74
CA PHE A 22 -1.29 2.46 -2.42
C PHE A 22 -1.25 0.93 -2.50
N THR A 23 -0.21 0.33 -1.94
CA THR A 23 -0.20 -1.11 -1.65
C THR A 23 -0.83 -1.33 -0.28
N ILE A 24 -1.93 -2.09 -0.24
CA ILE A 24 -2.64 -2.44 0.97
C ILE A 24 -2.24 -3.86 1.37
N ALA A 25 -1.63 -4.00 2.55
CA ALA A 25 -1.29 -5.29 3.15
C ALA A 25 -2.23 -5.58 4.33
N GLU A 26 -2.84 -6.76 4.32
CA GLU A 26 -3.63 -7.29 5.43
C GLU A 26 -2.79 -8.31 6.20
N ILE A 27 -2.65 -8.07 7.51
CA ILE A 27 -1.81 -8.88 8.41
C ILE A 27 -2.65 -9.42 9.57
N GLU A 28 -2.53 -10.71 9.84
CA GLU A 28 -3.14 -11.38 11.00
C GLU A 28 -2.14 -12.39 11.57
N GLU A 29 -2.02 -12.47 12.89
CA GLU A 29 -1.09 -13.39 13.57
C GLU A 29 0.33 -13.38 12.96
N GLU A 30 0.85 -12.17 12.71
CA GLU A 30 2.18 -11.94 12.11
C GLU A 30 2.36 -12.48 10.67
N LYS A 31 1.28 -12.90 10.01
CA LYS A 31 1.27 -13.39 8.62
C LYS A 31 0.57 -12.40 7.70
N ILE A 32 1.10 -12.28 6.48
CA ILE A 32 0.45 -11.54 5.40
C ILE A 32 -0.66 -12.43 4.83
N LEU A 33 -1.90 -11.96 4.91
CA LEU A 33 -3.07 -12.65 4.36
C LEU A 33 -3.35 -12.22 2.91
N LYS A 34 -3.24 -10.92 2.64
CA LYS A 34 -3.57 -10.33 1.34
C LYS A 34 -2.67 -9.13 1.06
N ILE A 35 -2.28 -8.99 -0.21
CA ILE A 35 -1.68 -7.78 -0.76
C ILE A 35 -2.50 -7.38 -1.98
N GLU A 36 -2.89 -6.12 -2.05
CA GLU A 36 -3.51 -5.53 -3.24
C GLU A 36 -2.98 -4.13 -3.50
N GLU A 37 -3.01 -3.70 -4.76
CA GLU A 37 -2.64 -2.35 -5.15
C GLU A 37 -3.89 -1.60 -5.60
N ILE A 38 -4.09 -0.40 -5.06
CA ILE A 38 -5.22 0.47 -5.38
C ILE A 38 -4.68 1.81 -5.89
N ASN A 39 -5.28 2.36 -6.95
CA ASN A 39 -4.90 3.68 -7.45
C ASN A 39 -5.24 4.76 -6.41
N ASN A 40 -4.38 5.77 -6.28
CA ASN A 40 -4.68 6.94 -5.47
C ASN A 40 -5.78 7.78 -6.17
N PRO A 41 -6.94 8.02 -5.53
CA PRO A 41 -8.05 8.76 -6.16
C PRO A 41 -7.76 10.25 -6.40
N GLY A 42 -6.71 10.81 -5.80
CA GLY A 42 -6.33 12.23 -5.95
C GLY A 42 -5.70 12.80 -4.70
#